data_AF-A0A7R8A685-F1
#
_entry.id   AF-A0A7R8A685-F1
#
_cell.length_a   1.000
_cell.length_b   1.000
_cell.length_c   1.000
_cell.angle_alpha   90.00
_cell.angle_beta   90.00
_cell.angle_gamma   90.00
#
_symmetry.space_group_name_H-M   'P 1'
#
loop_
_entity.id
_entity.type
_entity.pdbx_description
1 polymer ?
#
loop_
_entity_poly.entity_id
_entity_poly.type
_entity_poly.pdbx_seq_one_letter_code
_entity_poly.pdbx_strand_id
1 'polypeptide(L)'
;MNGVLDWEFTYAAPTGFAYSPPFCLLLELPELWKQGLDDWSARYEKVLPVFLKVLKDKEQGAIDRGIMKGSDRLSGYMLKSWESGDFWLDYAARKSWAFDMIYWAKIDRRYFGNGNLSGRVKLLTPDGRAEMEGFVQMKLKAEEEGGLPD
;
A
#
# COMPACT_ATOMS: atom_id res chain seq x y z
N MET A 1 -20.73 -24.20 -27.52
CA MET A 1 -20.66 -22.78 -27.12
C MET A 1 -20.11 -22.78 -25.71
N ASN A 2 -18.81 -22.51 -25.53
CA ASN A 2 -18.19 -22.47 -24.21
C ASN A 2 -18.12 -21.00 -23.80
N GLY A 3 -19.18 -20.50 -23.18
CA GLY A 3 -19.19 -19.16 -22.59
C GLY A 3 -18.45 -19.21 -21.26
N VAL A 4 -17.42 -18.38 -21.09
CA VAL A 4 -16.85 -18.10 -19.77
C VAL A 4 -17.82 -17.16 -19.06
N LEU A 5 -18.65 -17.74 -18.19
CA LEU A 5 -19.67 -17.05 -17.40
C LEU A 5 -19.19 -17.03 -15.94
N ASP A 6 -18.43 -16.00 -15.54
CA ASP A 6 -18.18 -15.60 -14.13
C ASP A 6 -17.31 -14.33 -14.04
N TRP A 7 -17.70 -13.23 -14.71
CA TRP A 7 -16.90 -11.98 -14.67
C TRP A 7 -17.16 -11.14 -13.41
N GLU A 8 -18.10 -11.54 -12.55
CA GLU A 8 -18.44 -10.82 -11.31
C GLU A 8 -17.26 -10.75 -10.31
N PHE A 9 -16.25 -11.61 -10.49
CA PHE A 9 -15.00 -11.58 -9.72
C PHE A 9 -13.77 -11.17 -10.54
N THR A 10 -13.95 -10.69 -11.78
CA THR A 10 -12.82 -10.19 -12.57
C THR A 10 -12.43 -8.81 -12.11
N TYR A 11 -11.37 -8.75 -11.31
CA TYR A 11 -10.82 -7.52 -10.80
C TYR A 11 -9.75 -6.96 -11.74
N ALA A 12 -10.07 -5.89 -12.46
CA ALA A 12 -9.12 -5.13 -13.26
C ALA A 12 -8.45 -4.07 -12.38
N ALA A 13 -7.18 -4.28 -12.04
CA ALA A 13 -6.40 -3.39 -11.19
C ALA A 13 -4.90 -3.45 -11.53
N PRO A 14 -4.08 -2.51 -11.04
CA PRO A 14 -2.63 -2.58 -11.22
C PRO A 14 -2.08 -3.94 -10.79
N THR A 15 -1.14 -4.49 -11.56
CA THR A 15 -0.57 -5.82 -11.29
C THR A 15 0.10 -5.91 -9.91
N GLY A 16 0.62 -4.79 -9.40
CA GLY A 16 1.11 -4.65 -8.03
C GLY A 16 0.09 -5.17 -7.01
N PHE A 17 -1.20 -5.04 -7.30
CA PHE A 17 -2.23 -5.49 -6.38
C PHE A 17 -2.32 -7.02 -6.27
N ALA A 18 -2.02 -7.76 -7.33
CA ALA A 18 -1.90 -9.22 -7.29
C ALA A 18 -0.54 -9.65 -6.73
N TYR A 19 0.48 -8.81 -6.90
CA TYR A 19 1.84 -9.06 -6.43
C TYR A 19 2.05 -8.69 -4.96
N SER A 20 1.14 -7.96 -4.33
CA SER A 20 1.16 -7.73 -2.89
C SER A 20 0.70 -8.98 -2.13
N PRO A 21 1.37 -9.40 -1.04
CA PRO A 21 0.80 -10.41 -0.18
C PRO A 21 -0.51 -9.91 0.49
N PRO A 22 -1.42 -10.82 0.91
CA PRO A 22 -2.71 -10.41 1.47
C PRO A 22 -2.54 -9.67 2.80
N PHE A 23 -2.97 -8.41 2.90
CA PHE A 23 -2.91 -7.66 4.16
C PHE A 23 -3.80 -8.27 5.27
N CYS A 24 -4.79 -9.08 4.90
CA CYS A 24 -5.73 -9.68 5.83
C CYS A 24 -5.18 -10.88 6.64
N LEU A 25 -3.91 -11.26 6.49
CA LEU A 25 -3.33 -12.42 7.21
C LEU A 25 -3.38 -12.29 8.74
N LEU A 26 -3.36 -11.06 9.27
CA LEU A 26 -3.49 -10.80 10.72
C LEU A 26 -4.94 -10.55 11.17
N LEU A 27 -5.91 -10.59 10.26
CA LEU A 27 -7.34 -10.34 10.50
C LEU A 27 -7.69 -8.94 11.03
N GLU A 28 -6.70 -8.07 11.24
CA GLU A 28 -6.85 -6.68 11.64
C GLU A 28 -5.96 -5.79 10.77
N LEU A 29 -6.46 -4.61 10.44
CA LEU A 29 -5.78 -3.68 9.54
C LEU A 29 -4.61 -2.98 10.25
N PRO A 30 -3.50 -2.68 9.55
CA PRO A 30 -2.35 -1.99 10.11
C PRO A 30 -2.69 -0.70 10.85
N GLU A 31 -3.63 0.07 10.32
CA GLU A 31 -4.06 1.37 10.84
C GLU A 31 -5.05 1.30 12.01
N LEU A 32 -5.61 0.12 12.29
CA LEU A 32 -6.43 -0.14 13.48
C LEU A 32 -5.65 -0.81 14.61
N TRP A 33 -4.42 -1.26 14.33
CA TRP A 33 -3.60 -2.03 15.26
C TRP A 33 -3.17 -1.19 16.45
N LYS A 34 -3.63 -1.55 17.65
CA LYS A 34 -3.43 -0.75 18.89
C LYS A 34 -1.96 -0.53 19.25
N GLN A 35 -1.08 -1.48 18.95
CA GLN A 35 0.35 -1.40 19.25
C GLN A 35 1.14 -0.62 18.17
N GLY A 36 0.45 -0.13 17.13
CA GLY A 36 1.01 0.65 16.05
C GLY A 36 1.53 -0.18 14.88
N LEU A 37 1.84 0.53 13.79
CA LEU A 37 2.19 -0.05 12.50
C LEU A 37 3.45 -0.93 12.54
N ASP A 38 4.42 -0.60 13.39
CA ASP A 38 5.67 -1.37 13.49
C ASP A 38 5.46 -2.73 14.17
N ASP A 39 4.63 -2.80 15.22
CA ASP A 39 4.26 -4.09 15.81
C ASP A 39 3.43 -4.91 14.82
N TRP A 40 2.46 -4.30 14.12
CA TRP A 40 1.71 -4.98 13.06
C TRP A 40 2.64 -5.57 12.00
N SER A 41 3.63 -4.79 11.54
CA SER A 41 4.61 -5.23 10.54
C SER A 41 5.44 -6.42 11.06
N ALA A 42 5.92 -6.34 12.30
CA ALA A 42 6.69 -7.41 12.93
C ALA A 42 5.87 -8.69 13.15
N ARG A 43 4.56 -8.58 13.38
CA ARG A 43 3.64 -9.73 13.45
C ARG A 43 3.39 -10.32 12.07
N TYR A 44 3.22 -9.45 11.07
CA TYR A 44 2.97 -9.85 9.70
C TYR A 44 4.15 -10.65 9.12
N GLU A 45 5.38 -10.20 9.38
CA GLU A 45 6.62 -10.89 9.00
C GLU A 45 6.75 -12.31 9.55
N LYS A 46 6.11 -12.61 10.68
CA LYS A 46 6.13 -13.96 11.26
C LYS A 46 5.16 -14.90 10.56
N VAL A 47 4.04 -14.40 10.05
CA VAL A 47 2.99 -15.22 9.42
C VAL A 47 3.16 -15.32 7.91
N LEU A 48 3.72 -14.29 7.26
CA LEU A 48 3.91 -14.23 5.82
C LEU A 48 4.70 -15.43 5.26
N PRO A 49 5.82 -15.89 5.87
CA PRO A 49 6.56 -17.05 5.37
C PRO A 49 5.73 -18.35 5.35
N VAL A 50 4.82 -18.51 6.32
CA VAL A 50 3.94 -19.69 6.38
C VAL A 50 2.95 -19.66 5.21
N PHE A 51 2.33 -18.51 4.96
CA PHE A 51 1.43 -18.33 3.82
C PHE A 51 2.17 -18.55 2.50
N LEU A 52 3.33 -17.93 2.31
CA LEU A 52 4.12 -18.04 1.08
C LEU A 52 4.60 -19.46 0.82
N LYS A 53 4.96 -20.21 1.87
CA LYS A 53 5.32 -21.62 1.74
C LYS A 53 4.16 -22.44 1.18
N VAL A 54 2.98 -22.33 1.79
CA VAL A 54 1.79 -23.07 1.34
C VAL A 54 1.37 -22.64 -0.06
N LEU A 55 1.40 -21.34 -0.36
CA LEU A 55 1.10 -20.82 -1.69
C LEU A 55 2.05 -21.40 -2.74
N LYS A 56 3.36 -21.39 -2.46
CA LYS A 56 4.38 -21.95 -3.35
C LYS A 56 4.18 -23.44 -3.63
N ASP A 57 3.83 -24.23 -2.61
CA ASP A 57 3.55 -25.66 -2.75
C ASP A 57 2.30 -25.90 -3.63
N LYS A 58 1.25 -25.09 -3.46
CA LYS A 58 0.03 -25.16 -4.28
C LYS A 58 0.29 -24.75 -5.73
N GLU A 59 1.03 -23.67 -5.94
CA GLU A 59 1.46 -23.21 -7.26
C GLU A 59 2.31 -24.27 -7.97
N GLN A 60 3.26 -24.90 -7.26
CA GLN A 60 4.07 -25.99 -7.82
C GLN A 60 3.19 -27.16 -8.26
N GLY A 61 2.27 -27.62 -7.42
CA GLY A 61 1.35 -28.69 -7.82
C GLY A 61 0.45 -28.32 -9.01
N ALA A 62 0.07 -27.05 -9.18
CA ALA A 62 -0.68 -26.59 -10.35
C ALA A 62 0.19 -26.56 -11.62
N ILE A 63 1.46 -26.19 -11.50
CA ILE A 63 2.45 -26.23 -12.58
C ILE A 63 2.70 -27.67 -13.02
N ASP A 64 2.89 -28.60 -12.07
CA ASP A 64 3.14 -30.02 -12.36
C ASP A 64 1.95 -30.67 -13.10
N ARG A 65 0.72 -30.19 -12.85
CA ARG A 65 -0.50 -30.61 -13.55
C ARG A 65 -0.73 -29.88 -14.88
N GLY A 66 0.13 -28.92 -15.26
CA GLY A 66 -0.03 -28.11 -16.47
C GLY A 66 -1.19 -27.11 -16.43
N ILE A 67 -1.74 -26.82 -15.24
CA ILE A 67 -2.84 -25.85 -15.06
C ILE A 67 -2.32 -24.40 -15.10
N MET A 68 -1.06 -24.20 -14.69
CA MET A 68 -0.44 -22.89 -14.49
C MET A 68 0.98 -22.90 -15.05
N LYS A 69 1.46 -21.77 -15.58
CA LYS A 69 2.86 -21.65 -16.01
C LYS A 69 3.73 -21.19 -14.84
N GLY A 70 5.01 -21.54 -14.86
CA GLY A 70 5.97 -21.06 -13.86
C GLY A 70 6.08 -19.53 -13.81
N SER A 71 5.84 -18.83 -14.93
CA SER A 71 5.79 -17.37 -15.02
C SER A 71 4.69 -16.73 -14.19
N ASP A 72 3.62 -17.49 -13.93
CA ASP A 72 2.40 -16.97 -13.29
C ASP A 72 2.53 -17.01 -11.76
N ARG A 73 3.65 -17.54 -11.23
CA ARG A 73 3.90 -17.74 -9.80
C ARG A 73 3.88 -16.42 -9.03
N LEU A 74 2.93 -16.28 -8.11
CA LEU A 74 2.73 -15.07 -7.30
C LEU A 74 3.56 -15.06 -6.03
N SER A 75 3.82 -16.22 -5.41
CA SER A 75 4.57 -16.30 -4.14
C SER A 75 5.91 -15.55 -4.18
N GLY A 76 6.64 -15.62 -5.29
CA GLY A 76 7.89 -14.88 -5.49
C GLY A 76 7.68 -13.36 -5.58
N TYR A 77 6.67 -12.91 -6.31
CA TYR A 77 6.34 -11.48 -6.41
C TYR A 77 5.87 -10.93 -5.05
N MET A 78 5.08 -11.70 -4.30
CA MET A 78 4.60 -11.35 -2.96
C MET A 78 5.73 -11.18 -1.95
N LEU A 79 6.69 -12.11 -1.94
CA LEU A 79 7.87 -11.96 -1.10
C LEU A 79 8.66 -10.69 -1.46
N LYS A 80 8.94 -10.50 -2.76
CA LYS A 80 9.69 -9.35 -3.24
C LYS A 80 8.99 -8.03 -2.92
N SER A 81 7.68 -7.97 -3.09
CA SER A 81 6.85 -6.79 -2.80
C SER A 81 6.91 -6.41 -1.31
N TRP A 82 6.92 -7.40 -0.42
CA TRP A 82 7.11 -7.16 1.01
C TRP A 82 8.52 -6.63 1.31
N GLU A 83 9.55 -7.33 0.84
CA GLU A 83 10.96 -6.99 1.10
C GLU A 83 11.38 -5.64 0.52
N SER A 84 10.87 -5.27 -0.66
CA SER A 84 11.14 -3.97 -1.28
C SER A 84 10.35 -2.83 -0.63
N GLY A 85 9.27 -3.15 0.10
CA GLY A 85 8.30 -2.20 0.61
C GLY A 85 7.27 -1.74 -0.44
N ASP A 86 7.22 -2.33 -1.63
CA ASP A 86 6.18 -2.04 -2.63
C ASP A 86 4.78 -2.41 -2.12
N PHE A 87 4.69 -3.38 -1.21
CA PHE A 87 3.47 -3.70 -0.49
C PHE A 87 2.81 -2.44 0.11
N TRP A 88 3.60 -1.54 0.71
CA TRP A 88 3.07 -0.34 1.35
C TRP A 88 2.57 0.69 0.35
N LEU A 89 3.21 0.79 -0.82
CA LEU A 89 2.75 1.64 -1.92
C LEU A 89 1.40 1.16 -2.44
N ASP A 90 1.30 -0.14 -2.73
CA ASP A 90 0.06 -0.77 -3.18
C ASP A 90 -1.03 -0.75 -2.09
N TYR A 91 -0.65 -0.84 -0.81
CA TYR A 91 -1.59 -0.75 0.30
C TYR A 91 -2.18 0.66 0.42
N ALA A 92 -1.33 1.69 0.42
CA ALA A 92 -1.74 3.09 0.48
C ALA A 92 -2.62 3.48 -0.73
N ALA A 93 -2.30 2.97 -1.92
CA ALA A 93 -3.12 3.17 -3.12
C ALA A 93 -4.52 2.54 -3.01
N ARG A 94 -4.68 1.42 -2.30
CA ARG A 94 -5.97 0.77 -2.06
C ARG A 94 -6.78 1.39 -0.91
N LYS A 95 -6.13 2.02 0.05
CA LYS A 95 -6.73 2.48 1.31
C LYS A 95 -6.47 3.98 1.52
N SER A 96 -7.26 4.81 0.82
CA SER A 96 -7.14 6.27 0.86
C SER A 96 -7.17 6.85 2.28
N TRP A 97 -7.94 6.25 3.19
CA TRP A 97 -8.06 6.72 4.58
C TRP A 97 -6.82 6.43 5.44
N ALA A 98 -6.07 5.38 5.14
CA ALA A 98 -4.83 5.03 5.84
C ALA A 98 -3.60 5.69 5.18
N PHE A 99 -3.80 6.41 4.07
CA PHE A 99 -2.73 6.93 3.23
C PHE A 99 -1.73 7.77 4.02
N ASP A 100 -2.17 8.75 4.81
CA ASP A 100 -1.27 9.67 5.50
C ASP A 100 -0.32 8.92 6.46
N MET A 101 -0.89 8.07 7.33
CA MET A 101 -0.12 7.26 8.27
C MET A 101 0.89 6.35 7.56
N ILE A 102 0.46 5.64 6.50
CA ILE A 102 1.32 4.70 5.76
C ILE A 102 2.38 5.45 4.96
N TYR A 103 2.02 6.57 4.34
CA TYR A 103 2.92 7.39 3.54
C TYR A 103 4.10 7.85 4.40
N TRP A 104 3.83 8.50 5.54
CA TRP A 104 4.88 9.01 6.40
C TRP A 104 5.73 7.91 7.04
N ALA A 105 5.11 6.79 7.41
CA ALA A 105 5.81 5.72 8.12
C ALA A 105 6.63 4.81 7.21
N LYS A 106 6.15 4.50 6.00
CA LYS A 106 6.71 3.43 5.15
C LYS A 106 7.13 3.89 3.74
N ILE A 107 6.60 4.99 3.21
CA ILE A 107 6.83 5.43 1.83
C ILE A 107 7.79 6.62 1.75
N ASP A 108 7.52 7.71 2.47
CA ASP A 108 8.24 8.98 2.38
C ASP A 108 9.76 8.79 2.54
N ARG A 109 10.18 8.08 3.59
CA ARG A 109 11.60 7.85 3.89
C ARG A 109 12.31 7.01 2.82
N ARG A 110 11.58 6.14 2.13
CA ARG A 110 12.14 5.29 1.06
C ARG A 110 12.55 6.11 -0.16
N TYR A 111 11.77 7.14 -0.51
CA TYR A 111 12.02 7.97 -1.68
C TYR A 111 12.82 9.25 -1.37
N PHE A 112 12.64 9.81 -0.19
CA PHE A 112 13.20 11.12 0.18
C PHE A 112 14.18 11.08 1.36
N GLY A 113 14.53 9.89 1.84
CA GLY A 113 15.46 9.69 2.96
C GLY A 113 14.90 10.19 4.29
N ASN A 114 15.77 10.39 5.30
CA ASN A 114 15.34 10.98 6.56
C ASN A 114 15.01 12.47 6.38
N GLY A 115 13.96 12.94 7.05
CA GLY A 115 13.54 14.33 6.95
C GLY A 115 12.32 14.65 7.80
N ASN A 116 11.89 15.90 7.71
CA ASN A 116 10.66 16.40 8.31
C ASN A 116 9.86 17.16 7.24
N LEU A 117 8.66 17.61 7.61
CA LEU A 117 7.77 18.33 6.70
C LEU A 117 8.44 19.56 6.06
N SER A 118 9.23 20.33 6.83
CA SER A 118 9.96 21.49 6.29
C SER A 118 10.94 21.09 5.17
N GLY A 119 11.63 19.97 5.34
CA GLY A 119 12.48 19.39 4.30
C GLY A 119 11.70 18.95 3.06
N ARG A 120 10.51 18.36 3.23
CA ARG A 120 9.65 17.93 2.11
C ARG A 120 9.05 19.09 1.34
N VAL A 121 8.63 20.14 2.05
CA VAL A 121 8.16 21.37 1.43
C VAL A 121 9.23 21.96 0.51
N LYS A 122 10.53 21.81 0.82
CA LYS A 122 11.64 22.24 -0.06
C LYS A 122 11.71 21.49 -1.40
N LEU A 123 11.09 20.31 -1.52
CA LEU A 123 11.04 19.54 -2.76
C LEU A 123 9.98 20.06 -3.76
N LEU A 124 9.03 20.89 -3.29
CA LEU A 124 8.04 21.52 -4.16
C LEU A 124 8.70 22.54 -5.10
N THR A 125 8.13 22.69 -6.29
CA THR A 125 8.47 23.77 -7.22
C THR A 125 8.22 25.14 -6.57
N PRO A 126 8.89 26.21 -7.03
CA PRO A 126 8.63 27.56 -6.53
C PRO A 126 7.14 27.93 -6.58
N ASP A 127 6.47 27.63 -7.70
CA ASP A 127 5.04 27.87 -7.90
C ASP A 127 4.20 27.06 -6.91
N GLY A 128 4.46 25.75 -6.79
CA GLY A 128 3.72 24.89 -5.86
C GLY A 128 3.90 25.30 -4.40
N ARG A 129 5.07 25.85 -4.03
CA ARG A 129 5.30 26.41 -2.70
C ARG A 129 4.52 27.70 -2.48
N ALA A 130 4.48 28.59 -3.47
CA ALA A 130 3.73 29.84 -3.39
C ALA A 130 2.22 29.59 -3.29
N GLU A 131 1.69 28.63 -4.07
CA GLU A 131 0.30 28.20 -3.99
C GLU A 131 -0.03 27.59 -2.62
N MET A 132 0.81 26.70 -2.10
CA MET A 132 0.64 26.12 -0.77
C MET A 132 0.62 27.18 0.33
N GLU A 133 1.57 28.13 0.31
CA GLU A 133 1.61 29.23 1.28
C GLU A 133 0.34 30.09 1.20
N GLY A 134 -0.09 30.45 -0.02
CA GLY A 134 -1.35 31.18 -0.24
C GLY A 134 -2.56 30.44 0.32
N PHE A 135 -2.63 29.12 0.14
CA PHE A 135 -3.69 28.28 0.70
C PHE A 135 -3.67 28.25 2.24
N VAL A 136 -2.48 28.13 2.85
CA VAL A 136 -2.33 28.18 4.32
C VAL A 136 -2.83 29.52 4.87
N GLN A 137 -2.41 30.63 4.26
CA GLN A 137 -2.87 31.96 4.67
C GLN A 137 -4.39 32.14 4.52
N MET A 138 -4.97 31.62 3.45
CA MET A 138 -6.43 31.60 3.26
C MET A 138 -7.14 30.83 4.38
N LYS A 139 -6.61 29.65 4.76
CA LYS A 139 -7.20 28.82 5.83
C LYS A 139 -7.09 29.47 7.21
N LEU A 140 -5.95 30.08 7.54
CA LEU A 140 -5.78 30.80 8.81
C LEU A 140 -6.77 31.96 8.95
N LYS A 141 -6.96 32.75 7.89
CA LYS A 141 -7.97 33.83 7.88
C LYS A 141 -9.40 33.31 8.04
N ALA A 142 -9.72 32.20 7.37
CA ALA A 142 -11.04 31.59 7.51
C ALA A 142 -11.32 31.09 8.93
N GLU A 143 -10.31 30.56 9.64
CA GLU A 143 -10.46 30.21 11.05
C GLU A 143 -10.68 31.44 11.95
N GLU A 144 -9.97 32.54 11.70
CA GLU A 144 -10.15 33.80 12.43
C GLU A 144 -11.54 34.43 12.20
N GLU A 145 -12.12 34.25 11.01
CA GLU A 145 -13.42 34.80 10.61
C GLU A 145 -14.63 33.91 10.97
N GLY A 146 -14.42 32.79 11.68
CA GLY A 146 -15.50 31.92 12.17
C GLY A 146 -15.87 30.74 11.27
N GLY A 147 -14.99 30.38 10.33
CA GLY A 147 -15.10 29.19 9.48
C GLY A 147 -15.72 29.45 8.11
N LEU A 148 -15.27 28.71 7.10
CA LEU A 148 -15.95 28.63 5.81
C LEU A 148 -17.28 27.88 6.00
N PRO A 149 -18.42 28.36 5.45
CA PRO A 149 -19.61 27.53 5.37
C PRO A 149 -19.28 26.28 4.53
N ASP A 150 -19.68 25.11 5.05
CA ASP A 150 -19.48 23.79 4.45
C ASP A 150 -19.93 23.68 2.98
#